data_AF-A0AAU5KIQ1-F1
#
_entry.id   AF-A0AAU5KIQ1-F1
#
_cell.length_a   1.000
_cell.length_b   1.000
_cell.length_c   1.000
_cell.angle_alpha   90.00
_cell.angle_beta   90.00
_cell.angle_gamma   90.00
#
_symmetry.space_group_name_H-M   'P 1'
#
loop_
_entity.id
_entity.type
_entity.pdbx_description
1 polymer ?
#
loop_
_entity_poly.entity_id
_entity_poly.type
_entity_poly.pdbx_seq_one_letter_code
_entity_poly.pdbx_strand_id
1 'polypeptide(L)'
;MGSASKQTNNGPGGKNAGAAKSDEPLVTNRSAKAKGGKQADRRERIAQLRAEEQRREKRMKVIAFSVAGVLIAATVGVGGYIVVDANKKHDKEVAAAKAPIPGVQTWTGLTRNHVQGTVNYPQTPPVGGDHNPVWLTCMGNVYDKPVQNENAVHSLEHGAVWVTYNDKATADDIKTLSDKVKVTPYSMMSPYPTEKGTITLSAWGTQLVLDSAKDPRVNEFFTKYVQGPQTQEPGASCSDGAM
;
A
#
# COMPACT_ATOMS: atom_id res chain seq x y z
N MET A 1 31.91 -56.74 4.92
CA MET A 1 32.28 -55.84 6.04
C MET A 1 33.31 -56.61 6.88
N GLY A 2 34.52 -56.13 7.16
CA GLY A 2 35.26 -54.94 6.69
C GLY A 2 36.71 -55.00 7.17
N SER A 3 37.61 -54.29 6.48
CA SER A 3 38.97 -53.85 6.88
C SER A 3 39.87 -54.73 7.77
N ALA A 4 41.03 -55.16 7.23
CA ALA A 4 42.32 -55.10 7.95
C ALA A 4 43.57 -55.33 7.04
N SER A 5 44.62 -54.54 7.30
CA SER A 5 46.06 -54.88 7.29
C SER A 5 46.82 -55.34 6.03
N LYS A 6 47.90 -54.58 5.71
CA LYS A 6 49.30 -55.02 5.46
C LYS A 6 50.22 -53.78 5.65
N GLN A 7 51.32 -53.77 6.41
CA GLN A 7 52.61 -54.50 6.29
C GLN A 7 53.31 -54.27 4.93
N THR A 8 54.62 -54.00 4.80
CA THR A 8 55.78 -54.03 5.74
C THR A 8 56.93 -53.13 5.24
N ASN A 9 57.89 -52.80 6.12
CA ASN A 9 59.22 -52.28 5.76
C ASN A 9 60.06 -53.27 4.93
N ASN A 10 61.00 -52.77 4.12
CA ASN A 10 62.46 -53.00 4.28
C ASN A 10 63.30 -52.34 3.17
N GLY A 11 64.51 -51.88 3.51
CA GLY A 11 65.59 -51.59 2.54
C GLY A 11 66.44 -52.86 2.30
N PRO A 12 67.77 -52.79 2.06
CA PRO A 12 68.64 -51.59 1.94
C PRO A 12 69.68 -51.66 0.78
N GLY A 13 70.60 -50.70 0.74
CA GLY A 13 72.03 -50.98 0.44
C GLY A 13 72.58 -50.61 -0.95
N GLY A 14 73.83 -50.12 -0.97
CA GLY A 14 74.61 -49.83 -2.17
C GLY A 14 75.46 -48.55 -2.03
N LYS A 15 76.76 -48.68 -1.75
CA LYS A 15 77.71 -47.56 -1.55
C LYS A 15 78.75 -47.48 -2.67
N ASN A 16 79.49 -46.37 -2.68
CA ASN A 16 80.84 -46.13 -3.25
C ASN A 16 80.92 -45.79 -4.76
N ALA A 17 81.99 -45.15 -5.26
CA ALA A 17 82.91 -44.10 -4.73
C ALA A 17 83.94 -43.75 -5.85
N GLY A 18 84.55 -42.55 -5.80
CA GLY A 18 85.66 -42.13 -6.67
C GLY A 18 85.21 -41.45 -7.99
N ALA A 19 85.65 -40.25 -8.39
CA ALA A 19 86.99 -39.63 -8.47
C ALA A 19 87.85 -40.18 -9.64
N ALA A 20 88.55 -39.38 -10.45
CA ALA A 20 88.53 -37.92 -10.70
C ALA A 20 89.38 -37.57 -11.96
N LYS A 21 89.10 -36.42 -12.62
CA LYS A 21 89.92 -35.76 -13.68
C LYS A 21 90.01 -36.55 -15.02
N SER A 22 90.26 -36.00 -16.21
CA SER A 22 90.71 -34.66 -16.68
C SER A 22 90.37 -34.49 -18.18
N ASP A 23 90.21 -33.30 -18.81
CA ASP A 23 90.00 -31.93 -18.30
C ASP A 23 89.22 -31.03 -19.33
N GLU A 24 89.87 -30.29 -20.25
CA GLU A 24 89.28 -29.21 -21.09
C GLU A 24 89.45 -29.42 -22.63
N PRO A 25 88.65 -28.78 -23.56
CA PRO A 25 88.43 -27.32 -23.58
C PRO A 25 87.03 -26.74 -23.92
N LEU A 26 86.84 -25.53 -23.41
CA LEU A 26 85.87 -24.47 -23.70
C LEU A 26 85.30 -24.36 -25.15
N VAL A 27 84.02 -24.70 -25.37
CA VAL A 27 83.23 -24.24 -26.55
C VAL A 27 81.85 -23.67 -26.16
N THR A 28 81.81 -22.34 -25.99
CA THR A 28 80.65 -21.42 -26.13
C THR A 28 79.25 -21.85 -25.65
N ASN A 29 78.96 -21.69 -24.36
CA ASN A 29 77.60 -21.76 -23.80
C ASN A 29 76.78 -20.47 -24.06
N ARG A 30 76.48 -20.14 -25.33
CA ARG A 30 75.65 -18.96 -25.71
C ARG A 30 74.19 -19.31 -26.04
N SER A 31 73.93 -20.52 -26.51
CA SER A 31 72.61 -20.96 -27.03
C SER A 31 71.60 -21.34 -25.93
N ALA A 32 72.05 -21.90 -24.79
CA ALA A 32 71.16 -22.21 -23.67
C ALA A 32 70.65 -20.94 -22.96
N LYS A 33 71.53 -19.95 -22.76
CA LYS A 33 71.20 -18.66 -22.11
C LYS A 33 70.12 -17.89 -22.89
N ALA A 34 70.17 -17.92 -24.22
CA ALA A 34 69.16 -17.30 -25.09
C ALA A 34 67.78 -17.99 -25.05
N LYS A 35 67.72 -19.32 -24.88
CA LYS A 35 66.45 -20.05 -24.71
C LYS A 35 65.83 -19.82 -23.32
N GLY A 36 66.66 -19.76 -22.27
CA GLY A 36 66.20 -19.47 -20.90
C GLY A 36 65.55 -18.08 -20.78
N GLY A 37 66.18 -17.04 -21.34
CA GLY A 37 65.63 -15.67 -21.34
C GLY A 37 64.26 -15.55 -22.02
N LYS A 38 64.06 -16.21 -23.17
CA LYS A 38 62.76 -16.20 -23.87
C LYS A 38 61.64 -16.93 -23.10
N GLN A 39 61.96 -17.95 -22.29
CA GLN A 39 60.95 -18.59 -21.44
C GLN A 39 60.62 -17.76 -20.19
N ALA A 40 61.59 -17.03 -19.64
CA ALA A 40 61.37 -16.09 -18.53
C ALA A 40 60.43 -14.94 -18.94
N ASP A 41 60.74 -14.21 -20.02
CA ASP A 41 59.89 -13.10 -20.55
C ASP A 41 58.46 -13.57 -20.85
N ARG A 42 58.29 -14.75 -21.48
CA ARG A 42 56.95 -15.32 -21.72
C ARG A 42 56.19 -15.61 -20.42
N ARG A 43 56.88 -16.08 -19.38
CA ARG A 43 56.27 -16.40 -18.07
C ARG A 43 55.89 -15.13 -17.31
N GLU A 44 56.70 -14.08 -17.43
CA GLU A 44 56.46 -12.75 -16.86
C GLU A 44 55.30 -12.03 -17.54
N ARG A 45 55.23 -12.03 -18.88
CA ARG A 45 54.06 -11.54 -19.64
C ARG A 45 52.77 -12.27 -19.26
N ILE A 46 52.81 -13.60 -19.10
CA ILE A 46 51.65 -14.38 -18.65
C ILE A 46 51.26 -14.01 -17.21
N ALA A 47 52.22 -13.72 -16.33
CA ALA A 47 51.94 -13.26 -14.96
C ALA A 47 51.34 -11.84 -14.95
N GLN A 48 51.81 -10.93 -15.80
CA GLN A 48 51.27 -9.57 -15.97
C GLN A 48 49.83 -9.62 -16.49
N LEU A 49 49.55 -10.39 -17.56
CA LEU A 49 48.19 -10.57 -18.10
C LEU A 49 47.24 -11.15 -17.05
N ARG A 50 47.65 -12.19 -16.31
CA ARG A 50 46.86 -12.75 -15.21
C ARG A 50 46.64 -11.76 -14.07
N ALA A 51 47.62 -10.90 -13.76
CA ALA A 51 47.46 -9.86 -12.75
C ALA A 51 46.49 -8.75 -13.20
N GLU A 52 46.48 -8.40 -14.50
CA GLU A 52 45.49 -7.49 -15.07
C GLU A 52 44.08 -8.10 -15.11
N GLU A 53 43.94 -9.35 -15.51
CA GLU A 53 42.67 -10.09 -15.46
C GLU A 53 42.14 -10.17 -14.02
N GLN A 54 42.98 -10.54 -13.04
CA GLN A 54 42.59 -10.55 -11.63
C GLN A 54 42.20 -9.16 -11.11
N ARG A 55 42.87 -8.09 -11.55
CA ARG A 55 42.49 -6.71 -11.21
C ARG A 55 41.14 -6.32 -11.85
N ARG A 56 40.91 -6.70 -13.11
CA ARG A 56 39.63 -6.51 -13.81
C ARG A 56 38.52 -7.28 -13.14
N GLU A 57 38.70 -8.57 -12.85
CA GLU A 57 37.72 -9.38 -12.12
C GLU A 57 37.37 -8.79 -10.76
N LYS A 58 38.38 -8.41 -9.94
CA LYS A 58 38.15 -7.80 -8.63
C LYS A 58 37.38 -6.48 -8.77
N ARG A 59 37.75 -5.62 -9.73
CA ARG A 59 37.05 -4.37 -10.01
C ARG A 59 35.61 -4.61 -10.48
N MET A 60 35.37 -5.57 -11.37
CA MET A 60 34.03 -5.89 -11.87
C MET A 60 33.15 -6.54 -10.80
N LYS A 61 33.70 -7.39 -9.93
CA LYS A 61 33.01 -7.95 -8.75
C LYS A 61 32.60 -6.82 -7.79
N VAL A 62 33.50 -5.89 -7.48
CA VAL A 62 33.18 -4.71 -6.65
C VAL A 62 32.07 -3.88 -7.29
N ILE A 63 32.17 -3.53 -8.58
CA ILE A 63 31.14 -2.76 -9.29
C ILE A 63 29.79 -3.48 -9.26
N ALA A 64 29.76 -4.80 -9.53
CA ALA A 64 28.53 -5.58 -9.53
C ALA A 64 27.86 -5.60 -8.14
N PHE A 65 28.63 -5.81 -7.06
CA PHE A 65 28.10 -5.76 -5.69
C PHE A 65 27.65 -4.34 -5.29
N SER A 66 28.36 -3.29 -5.70
CA SER A 66 27.94 -1.90 -5.46
C SER A 66 26.62 -1.57 -6.17
N VAL A 67 26.47 -1.95 -7.45
CA VAL A 67 25.22 -1.74 -8.20
C VAL A 67 24.06 -2.52 -7.59
N ALA A 68 24.27 -3.80 -7.25
CA ALA A 68 23.25 -4.61 -6.58
C ALA A 68 22.84 -4.00 -5.22
N GLY A 69 23.81 -3.55 -4.41
CA GLY A 69 23.57 -2.90 -3.14
C GLY A 69 22.75 -1.60 -3.26
N VAL A 70 23.05 -0.75 -4.25
CA VAL A 70 22.28 0.47 -4.53
C VAL A 70 20.85 0.13 -4.96
N LEU A 71 20.65 -0.85 -5.84
CA LEU A 71 19.31 -1.27 -6.28
C LEU A 71 18.47 -1.84 -5.14
N ILE A 72 19.06 -2.65 -4.26
CA ILE A 72 18.38 -3.18 -3.06
C ILE A 72 18.02 -2.03 -2.12
N ALA A 73 18.97 -1.12 -1.82
CA ALA A 73 18.73 0.02 -0.94
C ALA A 73 17.65 0.97 -1.48
N ALA A 74 17.63 1.23 -2.79
CA ALA A 74 16.58 2.03 -3.44
C ALA A 74 15.21 1.35 -3.35
N THR A 75 15.14 0.04 -3.60
CA THR A 75 13.89 -0.74 -3.54
C THR A 75 13.33 -0.78 -2.11
N VAL A 76 14.18 -1.05 -1.11
CA VAL A 76 13.80 -1.05 0.31
C VAL A 76 13.42 0.35 0.78
N GLY A 77 14.13 1.40 0.33
CA GLY A 77 13.81 2.79 0.67
C GLY A 77 12.45 3.23 0.12
N VAL A 78 12.16 2.96 -1.15
CA VAL A 78 10.86 3.28 -1.78
C VAL A 78 9.73 2.45 -1.17
N GLY A 79 9.91 1.13 -1.02
CA GLY A 79 8.90 0.26 -0.41
C GLY A 79 8.60 0.65 1.05
N GLY A 80 9.64 0.92 1.84
CA GLY A 80 9.51 1.39 3.21
C GLY A 80 8.83 2.76 3.31
N TYR A 81 9.15 3.70 2.42
CA TYR A 81 8.46 5.00 2.34
C TYR A 81 6.96 4.84 2.03
N ILE A 82 6.60 4.01 1.05
CA ILE A 82 5.20 3.75 0.68
C ILE A 82 4.42 3.15 1.86
N VAL A 83 4.98 2.16 2.56
CA VAL A 83 4.34 1.55 3.74
C VAL A 83 4.18 2.57 4.88
N VAL A 84 5.20 3.39 5.15
CA VAL A 84 5.12 4.42 6.19
C VAL A 84 4.13 5.54 5.85
N ASP A 85 4.02 5.94 4.58
CA ASP A 85 3.04 6.93 4.12
C ASP A 85 1.60 6.38 4.18
N ALA A 86 1.39 5.13 3.75
CA ALA A 86 0.10 4.45 3.86
C ALA A 86 -0.35 4.31 5.32
N ASN A 87 0.54 3.86 6.22
CA ASN A 87 0.24 3.76 7.65
C ASN A 87 -0.09 5.14 8.24
N LYS A 88 0.67 6.20 7.91
CA LYS A 88 0.38 7.57 8.38
C LYS A 88 -0.95 8.13 7.87
N LYS A 89 -1.41 7.73 6.68
CA LYS A 89 -2.74 8.08 6.17
C LYS A 89 -3.83 7.34 6.95
N HIS A 90 -3.67 6.03 7.13
CA HIS A 90 -4.60 5.21 7.90
C HIS A 90 -4.71 5.68 9.37
N ASP A 91 -3.59 5.96 10.04
CA ASP A 91 -3.56 6.49 11.42
C ASP A 91 -4.33 7.81 11.54
N LYS A 92 -4.22 8.69 10.52
CA LYS A 92 -4.97 9.96 10.46
C LYS A 92 -6.46 9.75 10.22
N GLU A 93 -6.84 8.83 9.33
CA GLU A 93 -8.25 8.47 9.09
C GLU A 93 -8.88 7.87 10.35
N VAL A 94 -8.18 6.95 11.02
CA VAL A 94 -8.62 6.35 12.30
C VAL A 94 -8.69 7.39 13.41
N ALA A 95 -7.79 8.36 13.46
CA ALA A 95 -7.85 9.48 14.41
C ALA A 95 -9.04 10.42 14.11
N ALA A 96 -9.26 10.77 12.85
CA ALA A 96 -10.39 11.60 12.41
C ALA A 96 -11.74 10.92 12.69
N ALA A 97 -11.86 9.62 12.40
CA ALA A 97 -13.04 8.82 12.73
C ALA A 97 -13.30 8.73 14.24
N LYS A 98 -12.29 8.89 15.10
CA LYS A 98 -12.44 8.95 16.56
C LYS A 98 -12.75 10.35 17.09
N ALA A 99 -12.24 11.40 16.46
CA ALA A 99 -12.46 12.79 16.88
C ALA A 99 -13.96 13.17 16.90
N PRO A 100 -14.45 13.93 17.90
CA PRO A 100 -15.77 14.56 17.84
C PRO A 100 -15.80 15.62 16.74
N ILE A 101 -16.85 15.62 15.92
CA ILE A 101 -17.06 16.65 14.87
C ILE A 101 -17.96 17.75 15.46
N PRO A 102 -17.50 19.01 15.53
CA PRO A 102 -18.29 20.09 16.14
C PRO A 102 -19.63 20.32 15.43
N GLY A 103 -20.70 20.41 16.21
CA GLY A 103 -22.06 20.65 15.71
C GLY A 103 -22.84 19.39 15.29
N VAL A 104 -22.23 18.19 15.36
CA VAL A 104 -22.98 16.94 15.19
C VAL A 104 -23.99 16.76 16.33
N GLN A 105 -25.22 16.40 15.95
CA GLN A 105 -26.28 15.97 16.86
C GLN A 105 -26.47 14.45 16.74
N THR A 106 -26.79 13.80 17.86
CA THR A 106 -27.00 12.34 17.91
C THR A 106 -28.28 11.98 18.67
N TRP A 107 -28.94 10.92 18.21
CA TRP A 107 -30.15 10.36 18.80
C TRP A 107 -29.99 8.85 18.96
N THR A 108 -30.38 8.33 20.13
CA THR A 108 -30.29 6.92 20.50
C THR A 108 -31.68 6.33 20.75
N GLY A 109 -31.79 5.01 20.75
CA GLY A 109 -33.08 4.34 20.98
C GLY A 109 -34.10 4.49 19.84
N LEU A 110 -33.62 4.81 18.62
CA LEU A 110 -34.45 4.83 17.42
C LEU A 110 -34.94 3.42 17.11
N THR A 111 -36.20 3.30 16.69
CA THR A 111 -36.78 2.03 16.24
C THR A 111 -36.22 1.63 14.87
N ARG A 112 -36.47 0.38 14.47
CA ARG A 112 -35.89 -0.25 13.27
C ARG A 112 -36.91 -1.15 12.56
N ASN A 113 -38.21 -0.89 12.69
CA ASN A 113 -39.20 -1.77 12.10
C ASN A 113 -39.36 -1.45 10.61
N HIS A 114 -39.31 -2.48 9.78
CA HIS A 114 -39.73 -2.41 8.39
C HIS A 114 -41.26 -2.27 8.32
N VAL A 115 -41.74 -1.15 7.79
CA VAL A 115 -43.16 -0.79 7.69
C VAL A 115 -43.55 -0.41 6.26
N GLN A 116 -44.84 -0.41 5.96
CA GLN A 116 -45.38 0.03 4.67
C GLN A 116 -46.06 1.39 4.82
N GLY A 117 -45.91 2.25 3.81
CA GLY A 117 -46.47 3.60 3.82
C GLY A 117 -45.57 4.65 4.49
N THR A 118 -46.17 5.76 4.90
CA THR A 118 -45.49 6.96 5.41
C THR A 118 -45.25 6.90 6.92
N VAL A 119 -44.09 7.36 7.36
CA VAL A 119 -43.69 7.47 8.78
C VAL A 119 -43.50 8.94 9.16
N ASN A 120 -43.99 9.30 10.35
CA ASN A 120 -43.77 10.65 10.88
C ASN A 120 -42.49 10.69 11.73
N TYR A 121 -41.46 11.38 11.23
CA TYR A 121 -40.15 11.47 11.88
C TYR A 121 -40.00 12.76 12.71
N PRO A 122 -39.32 12.72 13.88
CA PRO A 122 -39.08 13.92 14.69
C PRO A 122 -37.96 14.82 14.15
N GLN A 123 -37.04 14.29 13.34
CA GLN A 123 -35.99 15.07 12.65
C GLN A 123 -36.39 15.38 11.21
N THR A 124 -35.85 16.46 10.65
CA THR A 124 -36.10 16.89 9.27
C THR A 124 -34.81 17.46 8.67
N PRO A 125 -34.08 16.71 7.81
CA PRO A 125 -34.39 15.34 7.37
C PRO A 125 -34.34 14.28 8.48
N PRO A 126 -34.98 13.12 8.29
CA PRO A 126 -34.88 11.99 9.22
C PRO A 126 -33.45 11.43 9.39
N VAL A 127 -33.23 10.72 10.49
CA VAL A 127 -31.94 10.09 10.85
C VAL A 127 -32.04 8.61 11.23
N GLY A 128 -33.24 8.02 11.17
CA GLY A 128 -33.52 6.68 11.69
C GLY A 128 -34.96 6.57 12.22
N GLY A 129 -35.34 5.37 12.67
CA GLY A 129 -36.71 5.03 13.05
C GLY A 129 -37.29 3.95 12.15
N ASP A 130 -38.59 3.69 12.27
CA ASP A 130 -39.32 2.79 11.36
C ASP A 130 -39.26 3.32 9.93
N HIS A 131 -39.17 2.42 8.94
CA HIS A 131 -38.85 2.79 7.56
C HIS A 131 -39.27 1.70 6.55
N ASN A 132 -39.14 1.96 5.25
CA ASN A 132 -39.65 1.07 4.20
C ASN A 132 -38.71 -0.15 4.05
N PRO A 133 -39.19 -1.41 3.85
CA PRO A 133 -38.31 -2.56 3.59
C PRO A 133 -37.51 -2.50 2.27
N VAL A 134 -37.75 -1.51 1.42
CA VAL A 134 -36.92 -1.23 0.24
C VAL A 134 -36.03 -0.03 0.53
N TRP A 135 -34.70 -0.18 0.43
CA TRP A 135 -33.76 0.94 0.52
C TRP A 135 -33.74 1.77 -0.76
N LEU A 136 -33.28 3.02 -0.65
CA LEU A 136 -32.93 3.84 -1.80
C LEU A 136 -31.50 3.51 -2.24
N THR A 137 -31.23 3.44 -3.55
CA THR A 137 -29.87 3.13 -4.04
C THR A 137 -28.86 4.19 -3.58
N CYS A 138 -27.75 3.76 -2.98
CA CYS A 138 -26.86 4.62 -2.20
C CYS A 138 -25.36 4.33 -2.44
N MET A 139 -25.00 3.94 -3.67
CA MET A 139 -23.60 3.71 -4.10
C MET A 139 -23.04 4.94 -4.83
N GLY A 140 -23.20 6.13 -4.24
CA GLY A 140 -22.80 7.41 -4.82
C GLY A 140 -23.89 8.08 -5.66
N ASN A 141 -25.16 7.82 -5.32
CA ASN A 141 -26.31 8.25 -6.11
C ASN A 141 -26.64 9.74 -5.88
N VAL A 142 -26.90 10.48 -6.96
CA VAL A 142 -27.37 11.87 -6.88
C VAL A 142 -28.72 11.97 -7.58
N TYR A 143 -29.75 12.24 -6.78
CA TYR A 143 -31.14 12.39 -7.20
C TYR A 143 -31.44 13.84 -7.55
N ASP A 144 -32.17 14.07 -8.64
CA ASP A 144 -32.59 15.40 -9.12
C ASP A 144 -33.83 15.94 -8.39
N LYS A 145 -34.51 15.07 -7.63
CA LYS A 145 -35.78 15.35 -6.94
C LYS A 145 -35.73 14.88 -5.48
N PRO A 146 -36.59 15.44 -4.61
CA PRO A 146 -36.79 14.90 -3.28
C PRO A 146 -37.18 13.43 -3.33
N VAL A 147 -36.62 12.65 -2.41
CA VAL A 147 -36.78 11.20 -2.31
C VAL A 147 -37.70 10.87 -1.14
N GLN A 148 -38.28 9.67 -1.12
CA GLN A 148 -39.10 9.22 0.01
C GLN A 148 -38.21 9.00 1.24
N ASN A 149 -38.64 9.57 2.37
CA ASN A 149 -37.92 9.51 3.65
C ASN A 149 -37.66 8.07 4.08
N GLU A 150 -38.66 7.22 3.94
CA GLU A 150 -38.67 5.85 4.43
C GLU A 150 -37.72 4.95 3.63
N ASN A 151 -37.53 5.21 2.34
CA ASN A 151 -36.51 4.52 1.54
C ASN A 151 -35.10 5.03 1.88
N ALA A 152 -34.96 6.34 2.11
CA ALA A 152 -33.68 6.95 2.47
C ALA A 152 -33.20 6.54 3.87
N VAL A 153 -34.10 6.39 4.84
CA VAL A 153 -33.78 5.94 6.21
C VAL A 153 -33.27 4.50 6.24
N HIS A 154 -33.80 3.60 5.41
CA HIS A 154 -33.25 2.25 5.24
C HIS A 154 -31.80 2.32 4.72
N SER A 155 -31.51 3.19 3.75
CA SER A 155 -30.13 3.40 3.28
C SER A 155 -29.21 3.90 4.39
N LEU A 156 -29.69 4.74 5.32
CA LEU A 156 -28.93 5.11 6.52
C LEU A 156 -28.68 3.90 7.44
N GLU A 157 -29.65 2.98 7.55
CA GLU A 157 -29.54 1.75 8.33
C GLU A 157 -28.41 0.83 7.80
N HIS A 158 -28.35 0.70 6.47
CA HIS A 158 -27.25 0.08 5.73
C HIS A 158 -25.92 0.86 5.79
N GLY A 159 -25.87 1.99 6.51
CA GLY A 159 -24.66 2.75 6.77
C GLY A 159 -24.28 3.76 5.69
N ALA A 160 -25.26 4.25 4.93
CA ALA A 160 -25.06 5.36 4.01
C ALA A 160 -25.00 6.72 4.73
N VAL A 161 -24.33 7.69 4.10
CA VAL A 161 -24.50 9.12 4.38
C VAL A 161 -25.46 9.74 3.36
N TRP A 162 -26.53 10.36 3.83
CA TRP A 162 -27.46 11.13 3.00
C TRP A 162 -27.12 12.62 3.07
N VAL A 163 -26.81 13.21 1.93
CA VAL A 163 -26.66 14.65 1.73
C VAL A 163 -27.97 15.24 1.28
N THR A 164 -28.40 16.31 1.94
CA THR A 164 -29.60 17.08 1.62
C THR A 164 -29.27 18.56 1.50
N TYR A 165 -30.05 19.26 0.68
CA TYR A 165 -29.94 20.71 0.47
C TYR A 165 -31.28 21.33 0.08
N ASN A 166 -31.47 22.61 0.42
CA ASN A 166 -32.59 23.43 -0.06
C ASN A 166 -32.11 24.56 -1.00
N ASP A 167 -33.01 25.51 -1.29
CA ASP A 167 -32.80 26.64 -2.19
C ASP A 167 -31.75 27.67 -1.70
N LYS A 168 -31.30 27.58 -0.44
CA LYS A 168 -30.21 28.40 0.11
C LYS A 168 -28.83 27.91 -0.35
N ALA A 169 -28.70 26.64 -0.73
CA ALA A 169 -27.42 26.06 -1.14
C ALA A 169 -27.02 26.61 -2.52
N THR A 170 -25.77 27.04 -2.67
CA THR A 170 -25.32 27.59 -3.96
C THR A 170 -25.12 26.47 -4.99
N ALA A 171 -25.16 26.81 -6.28
CA ALA A 171 -24.86 25.85 -7.35
C ALA A 171 -23.44 25.23 -7.20
N ASP A 172 -22.48 26.00 -6.67
CA ASP A 172 -21.13 25.54 -6.33
C ASP A 172 -21.15 24.51 -5.18
N ASP A 173 -21.96 24.71 -4.15
CA ASP A 173 -22.10 23.76 -3.04
C ASP A 173 -22.75 22.46 -3.54
N ILE A 174 -23.84 22.58 -4.29
CA ILE A 174 -24.57 21.44 -4.89
C ILE A 174 -23.62 20.62 -5.77
N LYS A 175 -22.85 21.29 -6.64
CA LYS A 175 -21.86 20.61 -7.49
C LYS A 175 -20.78 19.92 -6.66
N THR A 176 -20.22 20.62 -5.66
CA THR A 176 -19.14 20.10 -4.80
C THR A 176 -19.57 18.83 -4.05
N LEU A 177 -20.78 18.84 -3.48
CA LEU A 177 -21.35 17.69 -2.79
C LEU A 177 -21.70 16.56 -3.77
N SER A 178 -22.25 16.90 -4.94
CA SER A 178 -22.57 15.92 -5.99
C SER A 178 -21.33 15.17 -6.46
N ASP A 179 -20.23 15.87 -6.71
CA ASP A 179 -18.96 15.28 -7.14
C ASP A 179 -18.36 14.41 -6.03
N LYS A 180 -18.47 14.81 -4.75
CA LYS A 180 -18.03 14.01 -3.59
C LYS A 180 -18.86 12.72 -3.43
N VAL A 181 -20.19 12.81 -3.57
CA VAL A 181 -21.10 11.67 -3.43
C VAL A 181 -20.86 10.66 -4.54
N LYS A 182 -20.76 11.09 -5.81
CA LYS A 182 -20.51 10.20 -6.96
C LYS A 182 -19.26 9.32 -6.85
N VAL A 183 -18.25 9.74 -6.08
CA VAL A 183 -17.01 8.97 -5.87
C VAL A 183 -16.98 8.25 -4.51
N THR A 184 -18.03 8.35 -3.70
CA THR A 184 -18.11 7.75 -2.37
C THR A 184 -19.26 6.72 -2.30
N PRO A 185 -18.95 5.41 -2.36
CA PRO A 185 -19.92 4.35 -2.04
C PRO A 185 -20.55 4.55 -0.65
N TYR A 186 -21.73 3.98 -0.43
CA TYR A 186 -22.51 4.22 0.79
C TYR A 186 -22.73 5.72 1.05
N SER A 187 -23.09 6.45 -0.02
CA SER A 187 -23.57 7.82 0.09
C SER A 187 -24.59 8.14 -1.01
N MET A 188 -25.45 9.11 -0.74
CA MET A 188 -26.45 9.60 -1.67
C MET A 188 -26.78 11.08 -1.43
N MET A 189 -27.35 11.75 -2.43
CA MET A 189 -27.71 13.16 -2.37
C MET A 189 -29.07 13.43 -2.99
N SER A 190 -29.90 14.28 -2.38
CA SER A 190 -31.16 14.75 -2.95
C SER A 190 -31.58 16.14 -2.43
N PRO A 191 -32.39 16.91 -3.17
CA PRO A 191 -33.03 18.11 -2.63
C PRO A 191 -33.98 17.80 -1.46
N TYR A 192 -34.02 18.66 -0.45
CA TYR A 192 -34.96 18.57 0.67
C TYR A 192 -35.57 19.96 1.00
N PRO A 193 -36.57 20.43 0.22
CA PRO A 193 -37.03 21.83 0.29
C PRO A 193 -37.57 22.30 1.65
N THR A 194 -37.98 21.39 2.53
CA THR A 194 -38.56 21.70 3.84
C THR A 194 -37.54 21.68 5.00
N GLU A 195 -36.26 21.39 4.73
CA GLU A 195 -35.23 21.43 5.78
C GLU A 195 -34.90 22.87 6.19
N LYS A 196 -34.51 23.06 7.46
CA LYS A 196 -34.19 24.39 7.99
C LYS A 196 -32.75 24.81 7.68
N GLY A 197 -31.81 23.86 7.68
CA GLY A 197 -30.41 24.06 7.33
C GLY A 197 -30.21 24.46 5.86
N THR A 198 -29.00 24.84 5.47
CA THR A 198 -28.66 25.07 4.04
C THR A 198 -28.27 23.74 3.38
N ILE A 199 -27.41 22.98 4.06
CA ILE A 199 -26.99 21.61 3.73
C ILE A 199 -27.10 20.78 5.01
N THR A 200 -27.65 19.57 4.91
CA THR A 200 -27.66 18.62 6.03
C THR A 200 -27.05 17.28 5.62
N LEU A 201 -26.15 16.77 6.45
CA LEU A 201 -25.55 15.43 6.34
C LEU A 201 -26.18 14.54 7.40
N SER A 202 -26.88 13.48 7.00
CA SER A 202 -27.47 12.49 7.89
C SER A 202 -26.77 11.13 7.76
N ALA A 203 -26.58 10.45 8.88
CA ALA A 203 -26.25 9.04 8.99
C ALA A 203 -27.18 8.43 10.07
N TRP A 204 -27.18 7.11 10.27
CA TRP A 204 -28.06 6.54 11.31
C TRP A 204 -27.81 7.16 12.69
N GLY A 205 -28.89 7.63 13.32
CA GLY A 205 -28.88 8.32 14.61
C GLY A 205 -28.06 9.62 14.66
N THR A 206 -27.62 10.18 13.52
CA THR A 206 -26.60 11.22 13.51
C THR A 206 -26.85 12.28 12.44
N GLN A 207 -26.67 13.56 12.75
CA GLN A 207 -26.87 14.66 11.80
C GLN A 207 -25.87 15.80 12.00
N LEU A 208 -25.49 16.45 10.89
CA LEU A 208 -24.70 17.68 10.88
C LEU A 208 -25.31 18.67 9.89
N VAL A 209 -25.61 19.88 10.37
CA VAL A 209 -26.10 20.99 9.53
C VAL A 209 -24.94 21.94 9.22
N LEU A 210 -24.85 22.38 7.97
CA LEU A 210 -23.75 23.18 7.42
C LEU A 210 -24.29 24.30 6.52
N ASP A 211 -23.52 25.39 6.43
CA ASP A 211 -23.83 26.54 5.57
C ASP A 211 -23.15 26.47 4.19
N SER A 212 -22.12 25.62 4.02
CA SER A 212 -21.43 25.42 2.73
C SER A 212 -20.78 24.04 2.63
N ALA A 213 -20.68 23.53 1.40
CA ALA A 213 -19.95 22.32 1.04
C ALA A 213 -18.43 22.41 1.24
N LYS A 214 -17.90 23.63 1.40
CA LYS A 214 -16.46 23.90 1.62
C LYS A 214 -16.05 23.76 3.09
N ASP A 215 -16.99 23.51 4.01
CA ASP A 215 -16.70 23.26 5.42
C ASP A 215 -15.89 21.95 5.57
N PRO A 216 -14.74 21.95 6.28
CA PRO A 216 -13.91 20.75 6.43
C PRO A 216 -14.66 19.57 7.08
N ARG A 217 -15.68 19.86 7.90
CA ARG A 217 -16.50 18.84 8.56
C ARG A 217 -17.30 17.99 7.58
N VAL A 218 -17.50 18.42 6.33
CA VAL A 218 -18.08 17.58 5.26
C VAL A 218 -17.21 16.34 5.03
N ASN A 219 -15.88 16.50 4.98
CA ASN A 219 -14.98 15.36 4.80
C ASN A 219 -14.89 14.50 6.06
N GLU A 220 -14.79 15.15 7.24
CA GLU A 220 -14.79 14.45 8.53
C GLU A 220 -16.04 13.58 8.72
N PHE A 221 -17.23 14.11 8.38
CA PHE A 221 -18.49 13.40 8.52
C PHE A 221 -18.54 12.16 7.62
N PHE A 222 -18.14 12.29 6.35
CA PHE A 222 -18.07 11.14 5.45
C PHE A 222 -17.05 10.09 5.94
N THR A 223 -15.83 10.50 6.32
CA THR A 223 -14.80 9.58 6.84
C THR A 223 -15.23 8.87 8.13
N LYS A 224 -16.05 9.52 8.96
CA LYS A 224 -16.50 8.97 10.25
C LYS A 224 -17.75 8.09 10.14
N TYR A 225 -18.68 8.41 9.25
CA TYR A 225 -20.03 7.85 9.25
C TYR A 225 -20.39 7.00 8.05
N VAL A 226 -19.71 7.10 6.89
CA VAL A 226 -19.88 6.14 5.79
C VAL A 226 -19.39 4.77 6.26
N GLN A 227 -20.27 3.77 6.33
CA GLN A 227 -20.00 2.47 6.97
C GLN A 227 -19.43 2.60 8.40
N GLY A 228 -19.77 3.67 9.10
CA GLY A 228 -19.25 3.98 10.44
C GLY A 228 -19.83 3.09 11.54
N PRO A 229 -19.33 3.20 12.80
CA PRO A 229 -19.74 2.34 13.92
C PRO A 229 -21.22 2.45 14.34
N GLN A 230 -21.92 3.48 13.88
CA GLN A 230 -23.37 3.69 14.05
C GLN A 230 -24.21 2.97 12.99
N THR A 231 -23.57 2.33 12.02
CA THR A 231 -24.25 1.51 11.00
C THR A 231 -24.95 0.35 11.69
N GLN A 232 -26.24 0.19 11.40
CA GLN A 232 -27.06 -0.80 12.08
C GLN A 232 -27.00 -2.18 11.41
N GLU A 233 -26.77 -2.21 10.09
CA GLU A 233 -26.55 -3.43 9.32
C GLU A 233 -25.22 -3.37 8.53
N PRO A 234 -24.05 -3.49 9.20
CA PRO A 234 -22.76 -3.39 8.53
C PRO A 234 -22.58 -4.47 7.47
N GLY A 235 -22.23 -4.08 6.24
CA GLY A 235 -22.09 -4.99 5.10
C GLY A 235 -23.38 -5.32 4.35
N ALA A 236 -24.52 -4.72 4.71
CA ALA A 236 -25.72 -4.75 3.87
C ALA A 236 -25.48 -4.03 2.53
N SER A 237 -26.25 -4.36 1.48
CA SER A 237 -26.06 -3.74 0.16
C SER A 237 -26.66 -2.34 0.09
N CYS A 238 -25.93 -1.40 -0.52
CA CYS A 238 -26.47 -0.11 -0.96
C CYS A 238 -26.82 -0.07 -2.45
N SER A 239 -26.62 -1.16 -3.20
CA SER A 239 -26.96 -1.26 -4.64
C SER A 239 -28.40 -1.70 -4.86
N ASP A 240 -28.93 -1.50 -6.08
CA ASP A 240 -30.15 -2.16 -6.57
C ASP A 240 -31.43 -1.93 -5.72
N GLY A 241 -31.50 -0.78 -5.05
CA GLY A 241 -32.69 -0.34 -4.32
C GLY A 241 -33.68 0.43 -5.22
N ALA A 242 -34.56 1.20 -4.57
CA ALA A 242 -35.37 2.21 -5.23
C ALA A 242 -34.51 3.29 -5.92
N MET A 243 -35.13 4.01 -6.85
CA MET A 243 -34.56 5.10 -7.67
C MET A 243 -35.54 6.27 -7.78
#